data_AF-A0A7V8FEI7-F1
#
_entry.id   AF-A0A7V8FEI7-F1
#
_cell.length_a   1.000
_cell.length_b   1.000
_cell.length_c   1.000
_cell.angle_alpha   90.00
_cell.angle_beta   90.00
_cell.angle_gamma   90.00
#
_symmetry.space_group_name_H-M   'P 1'
#
loop_
_entity.id
_entity.type
_entity.pdbx_description
1 polymer ?
#
loop_
_entity_poly.entity_id
_entity_poly.type
_entity_poly.pdbx_seq_one_letter_code
_entity_poly.pdbx_strand_id
1 'polypeptide(L)'
;MHPIRTLPLLLALLAPALPALAQATAPSAPPASAEAAPLPDWNSLSASQREALLAPLRDRWNNAAPAQRQRMLQHGQRWQTMTPEEREKARRGLRRFEHMTPEQREQARALFAQMRGLSPQQRDELRARWDRMTPDERREWVHDNPPPAKPR
;
A
#
# COMPACT_ATOMS: atom_id res chain seq x y z
N MET A 1 38.77 6.80 -66.77
CA MET A 1 40.24 7.01 -66.73
C MET A 1 40.84 5.96 -65.81
N HIS A 2 41.63 5.04 -66.37
CA HIS A 2 42.60 4.18 -65.65
C HIS A 2 43.95 4.53 -66.29
N PRO A 3 45.11 4.55 -65.58
CA PRO A 3 45.77 3.35 -65.02
C PRO A 3 46.58 3.62 -63.72
N ILE A 4 47.12 2.62 -63.02
CA ILE A 4 48.53 2.13 -63.04
C ILE A 4 48.59 1.01 -61.96
N ARG A 5 48.72 -0.32 -62.25
CA ARG A 5 49.92 -1.18 -62.50
C ARG A 5 51.05 -0.98 -61.46
N THR A 6 51.45 -1.93 -60.58
CA THR A 6 52.14 -3.21 -60.86
C THR A 6 52.28 -4.10 -59.60
N LEU A 7 52.32 -5.43 -59.83
CA LEU A 7 52.68 -6.63 -59.01
C LEU A 7 54.06 -6.56 -58.26
N PRO A 8 54.61 -7.60 -57.55
CA PRO A 8 54.16 -8.99 -57.17
C PRO A 8 54.60 -9.49 -55.73
N LEU A 9 54.36 -10.79 -55.46
CA LEU A 9 55.11 -11.78 -54.63
C LEU A 9 54.98 -11.73 -53.08
N LEU A 10 54.30 -12.66 -52.40
CA LEU A 10 54.58 -14.08 -52.02
C LEU A 10 55.57 -14.26 -50.84
N LEU A 11 55.18 -15.13 -49.90
CA LEU A 11 55.83 -15.62 -48.67
C LEU A 11 55.75 -14.66 -47.45
N ALA A 12 55.45 -15.07 -46.22
CA ALA A 12 55.58 -16.37 -45.58
C ALA A 12 54.57 -16.56 -44.43
N LEU A 13 54.28 -17.84 -44.18
CA LEU A 13 53.75 -18.46 -42.98
C LEU A 13 54.24 -17.79 -41.67
N LEU A 14 53.32 -17.39 -40.77
CA LEU A 14 53.45 -17.63 -39.33
C LEU A 14 52.13 -17.34 -38.61
N ALA A 15 51.45 -18.40 -38.18
CA ALA A 15 50.41 -18.30 -37.16
C ALA A 15 51.07 -18.27 -35.78
N PRO A 16 50.72 -17.31 -34.91
CA PRO A 16 50.70 -17.53 -33.49
C PRO A 16 49.24 -17.65 -33.06
N ALA A 17 48.88 -18.85 -32.58
CA ALA A 17 47.68 -19.07 -31.81
C ALA A 17 47.73 -18.16 -30.57
N LEU A 18 46.90 -17.11 -30.55
CA LEU A 18 46.67 -16.33 -29.35
C LEU A 18 45.68 -17.11 -28.49
N PRO A 19 46.03 -17.49 -27.25
CA PRO A 19 45.10 -18.17 -26.37
C PRO A 19 43.97 -17.19 -26.08
N ALA A 20 42.74 -17.61 -26.40
CA ALA A 20 41.54 -16.97 -25.91
C ALA A 20 41.59 -17.02 -24.37
N LEU A 21 42.01 -15.90 -23.74
CA LEU A 21 41.73 -15.66 -22.34
C LEU A 21 40.21 -15.59 -22.21
N ALA A 22 39.63 -16.72 -21.83
CA ALA A 22 38.28 -16.80 -21.30
C ALA A 22 38.20 -15.82 -20.13
N GLN A 23 37.74 -14.61 -20.40
CA GLN A 23 37.15 -13.79 -19.36
C GLN A 23 35.88 -14.54 -18.96
N ALA A 24 36.01 -15.37 -17.94
CA ALA A 24 34.88 -15.87 -17.19
C ALA A 24 34.11 -14.64 -16.72
N THR A 25 33.04 -14.30 -17.42
CA THR A 25 31.97 -13.48 -16.88
C THR A 25 31.40 -14.26 -15.72
N ALA A 26 31.96 -14.05 -14.52
CA ALA A 26 31.29 -14.41 -13.31
C ALA A 26 29.89 -13.79 -13.39
N PRO A 27 28.80 -14.54 -13.13
CA PRO A 27 27.50 -13.93 -13.02
C PRO A 27 27.63 -12.86 -11.93
N SER A 28 27.41 -11.60 -12.29
CA SER A 28 27.24 -10.52 -11.33
C SER A 28 26.21 -11.02 -10.32
N ALA A 29 26.68 -11.35 -9.11
CA ALA A 29 25.78 -11.64 -8.02
C ALA A 29 24.79 -10.46 -7.94
N PRO A 30 23.48 -10.71 -7.75
CA PRO A 30 22.56 -9.61 -7.47
C PRO A 30 23.19 -8.81 -6.33
N PRO A 31 23.22 -7.47 -6.40
CA PRO A 31 23.83 -6.67 -5.34
C PRO A 31 23.25 -7.17 -4.03
N ALA A 32 24.10 -7.80 -3.22
CA ALA A 32 23.77 -8.18 -1.86
C ALA A 32 23.16 -6.94 -1.23
N SER A 33 21.92 -7.07 -0.76
CA SER A 33 21.08 -5.99 -0.24
C SER A 33 21.94 -4.95 0.45
N ALA A 34 22.26 -3.86 -0.26
CA ALA A 34 22.81 -2.68 0.38
C ALA A 34 21.76 -2.34 1.43
N GLU A 35 22.13 -2.41 2.71
CA GLU A 35 21.25 -2.08 3.82
C GLU A 35 20.56 -0.78 3.46
N ALA A 36 19.28 -0.88 3.12
CA ALA A 36 18.56 0.23 2.53
C ALA A 36 18.55 1.32 3.60
N ALA A 37 19.26 2.42 3.33
CA ALA A 37 19.25 3.58 4.20
C ALA A 37 17.79 3.91 4.56
N PRO A 38 17.51 4.26 5.82
CA PRO A 38 16.14 4.50 6.26
C PRO A 38 15.48 5.52 5.33
N LEU A 39 14.27 5.20 4.86
CA LEU A 39 13.54 6.09 3.96
C LEU A 39 13.32 7.44 4.66
N PRO A 40 13.41 8.56 3.92
CA PRO A 40 13.22 9.89 4.49
C PRO A 40 11.80 10.05 5.06
N ASP A 41 11.69 10.84 6.12
CA ASP A 41 10.38 11.25 6.65
C ASP A 41 9.59 12.03 5.60
N TRP A 42 8.26 12.07 5.78
CA TRP A 42 7.34 12.75 4.87
C TRP A 42 7.74 14.19 4.52
N ASN A 43 8.25 14.94 5.51
CA ASN A 43 8.64 16.35 5.34
C ASN A 43 9.92 16.54 4.51
N SER A 44 10.71 15.49 4.31
CA SER A 44 11.96 15.50 3.56
C SER A 44 11.80 14.98 2.12
N LEU A 45 10.59 14.55 1.74
CA LEU A 45 10.29 14.09 0.39
C LEU A 45 10.32 15.23 -0.63
N SER A 46 10.94 14.96 -1.79
CA SER A 46 10.90 15.87 -2.94
C SER A 46 9.45 16.09 -3.41
N ALA A 47 9.22 17.15 -4.17
CA ALA A 47 7.90 17.41 -4.75
C ALA A 47 7.41 16.25 -5.63
N SER A 48 8.30 15.66 -6.44
CA SER A 48 7.96 14.51 -7.30
C SER A 48 7.65 13.24 -6.50
N GLN A 49 8.36 13.00 -5.38
CA GLN A 49 8.07 11.86 -4.50
C GLN A 49 6.72 12.02 -3.81
N ARG A 50 6.42 13.21 -3.25
CA ARG A 50 5.10 13.47 -2.64
C ARG A 50 3.98 13.32 -3.66
N GLU A 51 4.18 13.84 -4.87
CA GLU A 51 3.23 13.72 -5.97
C GLU A 51 2.95 12.24 -6.33
N ALA A 52 3.99 11.42 -6.44
CA ALA A 52 3.83 9.99 -6.72
C ALA A 52 3.05 9.26 -5.62
N LEU A 53 3.28 9.59 -4.34
CA LEU A 53 2.56 8.99 -3.21
C LEU A 53 1.11 9.45 -3.12
N LEU A 54 0.81 10.68 -3.55
CA LEU A 54 -0.54 11.25 -3.54
C LEU A 54 -1.35 10.89 -4.78
N ALA A 55 -0.72 10.44 -5.88
CA ALA A 55 -1.40 10.13 -7.13
C ALA A 55 -2.61 9.20 -6.97
N PRO A 56 -2.53 8.06 -6.24
CA PRO A 56 -3.69 7.18 -6.05
C PRO A 56 -4.83 7.83 -5.28
N LEU A 57 -4.54 8.78 -4.38
CA LEU A 57 -5.56 9.52 -3.65
C LEU A 57 -6.26 10.54 -4.56
N ARG A 58 -5.49 11.25 -5.38
CA ARG A 58 -6.02 12.18 -6.39
C ARG A 58 -6.92 11.45 -7.39
N ASP A 59 -6.50 10.29 -7.87
CA ASP A 59 -7.29 9.52 -8.84
C ASP A 59 -8.61 9.05 -8.21
N ARG A 60 -8.58 8.55 -6.97
CA ARG A 60 -9.81 8.22 -6.23
C ARG A 60 -10.72 9.43 -6.04
N TRP A 61 -10.16 10.60 -5.76
CA TRP A 61 -10.93 11.84 -5.59
C TRP A 61 -11.62 12.27 -6.89
N ASN A 62 -10.88 12.27 -8.01
CA ASN A 62 -11.40 12.70 -9.32
C ASN A 62 -12.50 11.77 -9.84
N ASN A 63 -12.35 10.46 -9.61
CA ASN A 63 -13.32 9.44 -10.03
C ASN A 63 -14.49 9.25 -9.05
N ALA A 64 -14.42 9.83 -7.84
CA ALA A 64 -15.49 9.71 -6.86
C ALA A 64 -16.75 10.48 -7.28
N ALA A 65 -17.92 9.89 -7.00
CA ALA A 65 -19.20 10.58 -7.11
C ALA A 65 -19.29 11.76 -6.11
N PRO A 66 -20.15 12.78 -6.34
CA PRO A 66 -20.23 13.96 -5.48
C PRO A 66 -20.42 13.65 -3.99
N ALA A 67 -21.32 12.71 -3.67
CA ALA A 67 -21.57 12.29 -2.29
C ALA A 67 -20.33 11.62 -1.65
N GLN A 68 -19.52 10.91 -2.42
CA GLN A 68 -18.31 10.28 -1.94
C GLN A 68 -17.20 11.31 -1.69
N ARG A 69 -17.03 12.30 -2.59
CA ARG A 69 -16.11 13.43 -2.35
C ARG A 69 -16.46 14.18 -1.08
N GLN A 70 -17.75 14.43 -0.85
CA GLN A 70 -18.23 15.08 0.37
C GLN A 70 -17.85 14.28 1.63
N ARG A 71 -18.04 12.95 1.61
CA ARG A 71 -17.59 12.09 2.71
C ARG A 71 -16.07 12.16 2.91
N MET A 72 -15.28 12.10 1.84
CA MET A 72 -13.81 12.20 1.92
C MET A 72 -13.37 13.52 2.56
N LEU A 73 -13.96 14.66 2.19
CA LEU A 73 -13.67 15.95 2.82
C LEU A 73 -14.03 15.97 4.30
N GLN A 74 -15.21 15.49 4.67
CA GLN A 74 -15.63 15.42 6.08
C GLN A 74 -14.67 14.57 6.92
N HIS A 75 -14.19 13.45 6.37
CA HIS A 75 -13.17 12.63 7.02
C HIS A 75 -11.86 13.40 7.22
N GLY A 76 -11.39 14.12 6.20
CA GLY A 76 -10.18 14.94 6.27
C GLY A 76 -10.29 16.07 7.30
N GLN A 77 -11.40 16.81 7.30
CA GLN A 77 -11.66 17.89 8.26
C GLN A 77 -11.69 17.35 9.71
N ARG A 78 -12.41 16.24 9.93
CA ARG A 78 -12.44 15.61 11.25
C ARG A 78 -11.06 15.15 11.71
N TRP A 79 -10.22 14.66 10.79
CA TRP A 79 -8.85 14.26 11.12
C TRP A 79 -7.98 15.46 11.53
N GLN A 80 -8.15 16.59 10.85
CA GLN A 80 -7.43 17.83 11.18
C GLN A 80 -7.78 18.33 12.59
N THR A 81 -9.03 18.19 13.02
CA THR A 81 -9.48 18.62 14.37
C THR A 81 -9.14 17.65 15.49
N MET A 82 -8.63 16.43 15.19
CA MET A 82 -8.28 15.46 16.22
C MET A 82 -7.01 15.84 16.99
N THR A 83 -7.02 15.62 18.30
CA THR A 83 -5.81 15.73 19.14
C THR A 83 -4.80 14.62 18.81
N PRO A 84 -3.51 14.76 19.21
CA PRO A 84 -2.52 13.70 19.04
C PRO A 84 -2.96 12.35 19.64
N GLU A 85 -3.61 12.37 20.81
CA GLU A 85 -4.11 11.18 21.51
C GLU A 85 -5.25 10.52 20.75
N GLU A 86 -6.18 11.32 20.20
CA GLU A 86 -7.27 10.82 19.37
C GLU A 86 -6.76 10.18 18.08
N ARG A 87 -5.76 10.81 17.43
CA ARG A 87 -5.10 10.25 16.25
C ARG A 87 -4.41 8.93 16.58
N GLU A 88 -3.70 8.84 17.71
CA GLU A 88 -3.07 7.57 18.10
C GLU A 88 -4.11 6.50 18.43
N LYS A 89 -5.23 6.85 19.08
CA LYS A 89 -6.35 5.93 19.29
C LYS A 89 -6.91 5.43 17.96
N ALA A 90 -7.07 6.31 16.97
CA ALA A 90 -7.51 5.96 15.62
C ALA A 90 -6.51 5.01 14.94
N ARG A 91 -5.20 5.27 15.01
CA ARG A 91 -4.15 4.38 14.47
C ARG A 91 -4.16 3.00 15.13
N ARG A 92 -4.29 2.91 16.46
CA ARG A 92 -4.47 1.64 17.17
C ARG A 92 -5.72 0.90 16.70
N GLY A 93 -6.82 1.61 16.47
CA GLY A 93 -8.04 1.07 15.92
C GLY A 93 -7.85 0.50 14.52
N LEU A 94 -7.17 1.24 13.64
CA LEU A 94 -6.84 0.80 12.29
C LEU A 94 -5.96 -0.46 12.31
N ARG A 95 -4.87 -0.47 13.08
CA ARG A 95 -4.01 -1.65 13.23
C ARG A 95 -4.83 -2.87 13.66
N ARG A 96 -5.71 -2.73 14.65
CA ARG A 96 -6.57 -3.84 15.08
C ARG A 96 -7.49 -4.32 13.94
N PHE A 97 -8.09 -3.40 13.20
CA PHE A 97 -9.00 -3.72 12.10
C PHE A 97 -8.29 -4.44 10.93
N GLU A 98 -7.06 -4.06 10.63
CA GLU A 98 -6.23 -4.72 9.60
C GLU A 98 -5.97 -6.19 9.95
N HIS A 99 -5.78 -6.51 11.23
CA HIS A 99 -5.55 -7.88 11.70
C HIS A 99 -6.84 -8.69 11.92
N MET A 100 -8.02 -8.10 11.71
CA MET A 100 -9.30 -8.82 11.82
C MET A 100 -9.54 -9.73 10.60
N THR A 101 -10.11 -10.90 10.86
CA THR A 101 -10.66 -11.77 9.80
C THR A 101 -11.84 -11.11 9.07
N PRO A 102 -12.22 -11.57 7.87
CA PRO A 102 -13.39 -11.03 7.17
C PRO A 102 -14.68 -11.02 8.01
N GLU A 103 -14.94 -12.10 8.75
CA GLU A 103 -16.08 -12.25 9.68
C GLU A 103 -16.00 -11.24 10.83
N GLN A 104 -14.83 -11.09 11.47
CA GLN A 104 -14.63 -10.09 12.53
C GLN A 104 -14.83 -8.66 12.02
N ARG A 105 -14.39 -8.36 10.80
CA ARG A 105 -14.62 -7.05 10.18
C ARG A 105 -16.11 -6.82 9.90
N GLU A 106 -16.86 -7.87 9.58
CA GLU A 106 -18.30 -7.80 9.38
C GLU A 106 -19.04 -7.50 10.68
N GLN A 107 -18.71 -8.26 11.73
CA GLN A 107 -19.17 -8.02 13.10
C GLN A 107 -18.87 -6.59 13.56
N ALA A 108 -17.64 -6.11 13.35
CA ALA A 108 -17.25 -4.74 13.72
C ALA A 108 -18.06 -3.67 12.95
N ARG A 109 -18.35 -3.89 11.66
CA ARG A 109 -19.18 -2.97 10.86
C ARG A 109 -20.63 -2.94 11.34
N ALA A 110 -21.21 -4.11 11.64
CA ALA A 110 -22.55 -4.23 12.17
C ALA A 110 -22.70 -3.53 13.53
N LEU A 111 -21.78 -3.84 14.46
CA LEU A 111 -21.73 -3.21 15.78
C LEU A 111 -21.58 -1.68 15.68
N PHE A 112 -20.69 -1.20 14.82
CA PHE A 112 -20.50 0.23 14.61
C PHE A 112 -21.73 0.92 14.02
N ALA A 113 -22.40 0.29 13.06
CA ALA A 113 -23.62 0.82 12.45
C ALA A 113 -24.72 1.01 13.50
N GLN A 114 -24.92 0.02 14.38
CA GLN A 114 -25.86 0.12 15.48
C GLN A 114 -25.47 1.22 16.47
N MET A 115 -24.19 1.33 16.83
CA MET A 115 -23.72 2.36 17.77
C MET A 115 -23.91 3.82 17.28
N ARG A 116 -23.93 4.09 15.96
CA ARG A 116 -23.99 5.47 15.43
C ARG A 116 -25.22 6.24 15.88
N GLY A 117 -26.36 5.57 16.06
CA GLY A 117 -27.62 6.21 16.48
C GLY A 117 -27.82 6.29 17.99
N LEU A 118 -26.94 5.67 18.78
CA LEU A 118 -27.13 5.52 20.23
C LEU A 118 -26.48 6.66 21.02
N SER A 119 -27.07 6.95 22.19
CA SER A 119 -26.47 7.81 23.21
C SER A 119 -25.19 7.16 23.79
N PRO A 120 -24.31 7.92 24.47
CA PRO A 120 -23.11 7.35 25.11
C PRO A 120 -23.43 6.17 26.03
N GLN A 121 -24.44 6.31 26.90
CA GLN A 121 -24.87 5.25 27.81
C GLN A 121 -25.33 4.00 27.06
N GLN A 122 -26.19 4.16 26.05
CA GLN A 122 -26.69 3.04 25.24
C GLN A 122 -25.56 2.33 24.47
N ARG A 123 -24.53 3.06 24.04
CA ARG A 123 -23.34 2.46 23.41
C ARG A 123 -22.55 1.60 24.39
N ASP A 124 -22.43 2.03 25.63
CA ASP A 124 -21.69 1.28 26.65
C ASP A 124 -22.45 0.03 27.08
N GLU A 125 -23.79 0.10 27.18
CA GLU A 125 -24.65 -1.07 27.38
C GLU A 125 -24.52 -2.08 26.23
N LEU A 126 -24.59 -1.60 24.97
CA LEU A 126 -24.40 -2.45 23.79
C LEU A 126 -23.01 -3.09 23.79
N ARG A 127 -21.95 -2.36 24.14
CA ARG A 127 -20.58 -2.90 24.24
C ARG A 127 -20.48 -3.96 25.32
N ALA A 128 -21.01 -3.70 26.51
CA ALA A 128 -21.00 -4.65 27.62
C ALA A 128 -21.79 -5.93 27.27
N ARG A 129 -22.89 -5.82 26.51
CA ARG A 129 -23.60 -6.99 25.99
C ARG A 129 -22.76 -7.76 24.98
N TRP A 130 -22.18 -7.06 24.00
CA TRP A 130 -21.32 -7.65 22.96
C TRP A 130 -20.12 -8.42 23.55
N ASP A 131 -19.51 -7.88 24.60
CA ASP A 131 -18.35 -8.48 25.25
C ASP A 131 -18.69 -9.80 25.97
N ARG A 132 -19.95 -9.98 26.38
CA ARG A 132 -20.46 -11.22 27.00
C ARG A 132 -20.92 -12.27 26.00
N MET A 133 -21.19 -11.89 24.75
CA MET A 133 -21.63 -12.83 23.70
C MET A 133 -20.50 -13.77 23.29
N THR A 134 -20.85 -15.04 23.13
CA THR A 134 -20.06 -16.07 22.48
C THR A 134 -19.90 -15.80 20.97
N PRO A 135 -18.94 -16.46 20.29
CA PRO A 135 -18.80 -16.31 18.84
C PRO A 135 -20.08 -16.66 18.05
N ASP A 136 -20.85 -17.67 18.47
CA ASP A 136 -22.11 -18.04 17.83
C ASP A 136 -23.18 -16.97 18.01
N GLU A 137 -23.36 -16.47 19.24
CA GLU A 137 -24.32 -15.38 19.50
C GLU A 137 -23.96 -14.10 18.73
N ARG A 138 -22.67 -13.82 18.52
CA ARG A 138 -22.24 -12.70 17.68
C ARG A 138 -22.57 -12.90 16.20
N ARG A 139 -22.46 -14.13 15.68
CA ARG A 139 -22.86 -14.45 14.30
C ARG A 139 -24.37 -14.25 14.12
N GLU A 140 -25.16 -14.79 15.03
CA GLU A 140 -26.62 -14.64 15.02
C GLU A 140 -27.02 -13.16 15.16
N TRP A 141 -26.39 -12.43 16.09
CA TRP A 141 -26.65 -11.00 16.23
C TRP A 141 -26.35 -10.22 14.95
N VAL A 142 -25.26 -10.54 14.23
CA VAL A 142 -24.92 -9.89 12.94
C VAL A 142 -25.90 -10.28 11.84
N HIS A 143 -26.36 -11.52 11.81
CA HIS A 143 -27.41 -11.94 10.88
C HIS A 143 -28.67 -11.08 11.04
N ASP A 144 -29.09 -10.82 12.28
CA ASP A 144 -30.27 -10.00 12.58
C ASP A 144 -29.99 -8.49 12.46
N ASN A 145 -28.73 -8.09 12.56
CA ASN A 145 -28.28 -6.69 12.53
C ASN A 145 -27.20 -6.52 11.45
N PRO A 146 -27.54 -6.70 10.17
CA PRO A 146 -26.54 -6.73 9.11
C PRO A 146 -25.84 -5.37 8.98
N PRO A 147 -24.53 -5.36 8.64
CA PRO A 147 -23.83 -4.11 8.37
C PRO A 147 -24.46 -3.40 7.17
N PRO A 148 -24.37 -2.06 7.11
CA PRO A 148 -24.86 -1.31 5.95
C PRO A 148 -24.16 -1.79 4.69
N ALA A 149 -24.91 -1.83 3.59
CA ALA A 149 -24.38 -2.20 2.28
C ALA A 149 -23.14 -1.35 1.98
N LYS A 150 -22.08 -2.01 1.49
CA LYS A 150 -20.88 -1.29 1.04
C LYS A 150 -21.33 -0.31 -0.06
N PRO A 151 -21.00 0.98 0.04
CA PRO A 151 -21.25 1.89 -1.08
C PRO A 151 -20.53 1.32 -2.30
N ARG A 152 -21.30 1.09 -3.37
CA ARG A 152 -20.78 0.68 -4.68
C ARG A 152 -19.94 1.78 -5.29
#